data_AF-A0A7S4L8N1-F1
#
_entry.id   AF-A0A7S4L8N1-F1
#
_cell.length_a   1.000
_cell.length_b   1.000
_cell.length_c   1.000
_cell.angle_alpha   90.00
_cell.angle_beta   90.00
_cell.angle_gamma   90.00
#
_symmetry.space_group_name_H-M   'P 1'
#
loop_
_entity.id
_entity.type
_entity.pdbx_description
1 polymer ?
#
loop_
_entity_poly.entity_id
_entity_poly.type
_entity_poly.pdbx_seq_one_letter_code
_entity_poly.pdbx_strand_id
1 'polypeptide(L)'
;DGWRGWGEVEEWLEFEGLVEGPVECSGKIAIVKINDKKALFVKSRSLSRGDSTATITAPVRLLHELGVRNVVGVAAVASCTPKFSSGSYVLLKDLVNLSQRNALYGHNEKEWGVRFLDQQKLLNNDLLTFVGGELEGKGVGKAV
;
A
#
# COMPACT_ATOMS: atom_id res chain seq x y z
N ASP A 1 -13.88 -4.99 -2.55
CA ASP A 1 -12.75 -5.95 -2.64
C ASP A 1 -11.82 -5.56 -3.77
N GLY A 2 -10.62 -5.07 -3.42
CA GLY A 2 -9.75 -4.32 -4.35
C GLY A 2 -9.06 -5.14 -5.46
N TRP A 3 -9.20 -6.46 -5.48
CA TRP A 3 -8.60 -7.35 -6.50
C TRP A 3 -9.56 -7.73 -7.64
N ARG A 4 -10.88 -7.57 -7.43
CA ARG A 4 -11.88 -7.98 -8.44
C ARG A 4 -11.68 -7.16 -9.72
N GLY A 5 -11.34 -7.84 -10.81
CA GLY A 5 -11.11 -7.23 -12.13
C GLY A 5 -9.64 -7.00 -12.52
N TRP A 6 -8.67 -7.29 -11.64
CA TRP A 6 -7.24 -7.13 -11.96
C TRP A 6 -6.62 -8.37 -12.61
N GLY A 7 -7.17 -9.56 -12.34
CA GLY A 7 -6.64 -10.82 -12.84
C GLY A 7 -7.34 -12.02 -12.21
N GLU A 8 -6.81 -13.21 -12.47
CA GLU A 8 -7.28 -14.47 -11.92
C GLU A 8 -6.65 -14.72 -10.54
N VAL A 9 -7.46 -15.04 -9.53
CA VAL A 9 -6.96 -15.44 -8.20
C VAL A 9 -6.50 -16.90 -8.30
N GLU A 10 -5.21 -17.14 -8.16
CA GLU A 10 -4.64 -18.49 -8.19
C GLU A 10 -4.77 -19.18 -6.81
N GLU A 11 -4.53 -18.44 -5.73
CA GLU A 11 -4.42 -19.00 -4.38
C GLU A 11 -4.72 -17.95 -3.30
N TRP A 12 -5.16 -18.42 -2.14
CA TRP A 12 -5.26 -17.62 -0.91
C TRP A 12 -4.24 -18.11 0.11
N LEU A 13 -3.40 -17.20 0.59
CA LEU A 13 -2.51 -17.47 1.71
C LEU A 13 -3.15 -16.95 3.01
N GLU A 14 -3.08 -17.75 4.05
CA GLU A 14 -3.53 -17.41 5.40
C GLU A 14 -2.32 -17.43 6.34
N PHE A 15 -2.18 -16.42 7.19
CA PHE A 15 -1.08 -16.36 8.14
C PHE A 15 -1.61 -16.08 9.54
N GLU A 16 -1.13 -16.86 10.51
CA GLU A 16 -1.34 -16.55 11.92
C GLU A 16 -0.67 -15.21 12.27
N GLY A 17 -1.38 -14.35 13.01
CA GLY A 17 -0.88 -13.03 13.39
C GLY A 17 -1.12 -11.93 12.35
N LEU A 18 -1.62 -12.25 11.15
CA LEU A 18 -2.34 -11.25 10.36
C LEU A 18 -3.69 -10.99 11.04
N VAL A 19 -3.99 -9.70 11.21
CA VAL A 19 -5.05 -9.21 12.09
C VAL A 19 -6.41 -9.85 11.80
N GLU A 20 -6.98 -10.56 12.77
CA GLU A 20 -8.35 -11.06 12.68
C GLU A 20 -9.38 -9.90 12.67
N GLY A 21 -10.44 -10.07 11.88
CA GLY A 21 -11.53 -9.09 11.73
C GLY A 21 -12.73 -9.71 11.03
N PRO A 22 -13.89 -9.01 10.96
CA PRO A 22 -15.06 -9.55 10.26
C PRO A 22 -14.69 -9.90 8.82
N VAL A 23 -15.36 -10.93 8.26
CA VAL A 23 -15.16 -11.68 6.99
C VAL A 23 -14.42 -10.92 5.87
N GLU A 24 -14.62 -9.62 5.80
CA GLU A 24 -14.03 -8.65 4.89
C GLU A 24 -12.54 -8.31 5.12
N CYS A 25 -11.89 -8.69 6.24
CA CYS A 25 -10.46 -8.47 6.51
C CYS A 25 -9.80 -9.69 7.19
N SER A 26 -10.00 -10.88 6.64
CA SER A 26 -9.72 -12.18 7.29
C SER A 26 -8.24 -12.61 7.32
N GLY A 27 -7.28 -11.68 7.36
CA GLY A 27 -5.86 -12.05 7.38
C GLY A 27 -5.39 -12.83 6.14
N LYS A 28 -6.14 -12.75 5.03
CA LYS A 28 -5.85 -13.48 3.80
C LYS A 28 -5.15 -12.59 2.78
N ILE A 29 -4.18 -13.17 2.09
CA ILE A 29 -3.49 -12.56 0.95
C ILE A 29 -3.92 -13.33 -0.30
N ALA A 30 -4.45 -12.62 -1.30
CA ALA A 30 -4.73 -13.22 -2.60
C ALA A 30 -3.47 -13.20 -3.47
N ILE A 31 -3.09 -14.36 -4.00
CA ILE A 31 -2.14 -14.46 -5.11
C ILE A 31 -2.95 -14.31 -6.39
N VAL A 32 -2.69 -13.24 -7.13
CA VAL A 32 -3.38 -12.92 -8.37
C VAL A 32 -2.39 -12.93 -9.52
N LYS A 33 -2.72 -13.65 -10.59
CA LYS A 33 -1.97 -13.59 -11.83
C LYS A 33 -2.48 -12.44 -12.69
N ILE A 34 -1.60 -11.49 -12.96
CA ILE A 34 -1.83 -10.36 -13.87
C ILE A 34 -0.87 -10.53 -15.04
N ASN A 35 -1.41 -10.88 -16.21
CA ASN A 35 -0.62 -11.32 -17.37
C ASN A 35 0.30 -12.50 -17.00
N ASP A 36 1.61 -12.34 -17.16
CA ASP A 36 2.66 -13.31 -16.84
C ASP A 36 3.26 -13.12 -15.42
N LYS A 37 2.74 -12.17 -14.63
CA LYS A 37 3.28 -11.81 -13.32
C LYS A 37 2.33 -12.19 -12.18
N LYS A 38 2.91 -12.56 -11.03
CA LYS A 38 2.18 -12.76 -9.79
C LYS A 38 2.18 -11.48 -8.96
N ALA A 39 1.02 -11.12 -8.44
CA ALA A 39 0.81 -9.99 -7.53
C ALA A 39 0.13 -10.49 -6.25
N LEU A 40 0.60 -10.00 -5.11
CA LEU A 40 -0.01 -10.27 -3.81
C LEU A 40 -0.95 -9.12 -3.45
N PHE A 41 -2.23 -9.41 -3.27
CA PHE A 41 -3.23 -8.44 -2.84
C PHE A 41 -3.51 -8.61 -1.35
N VAL A 42 -3.30 -7.54 -0.60
CA VAL A 42 -3.55 -7.48 0.84
C VAL A 42 -4.56 -6.38 1.12
N LYS A 43 -5.60 -6.70 1.90
CA LYS A 43 -6.52 -5.68 2.41
C LYS A 43 -6.02 -5.17 3.77
N SER A 44 -5.57 -3.92 3.81
CA SER A 44 -5.04 -3.28 5.02
C SER A 44 -6.15 -2.68 5.89
N ARG A 45 -5.82 -2.39 7.16
CA ARG A 45 -6.68 -1.65 8.11
C ARG A 45 -6.27 -0.17 8.16
N SER A 46 -7.18 0.68 8.64
CA SER A 46 -6.96 2.12 8.83
C SER A 46 -6.59 2.44 10.28
N LEU A 47 -5.68 3.40 10.48
CA LEU A 47 -5.30 3.97 11.78
C LEU A 47 -6.51 4.52 12.56
N SER A 48 -7.55 4.96 11.87
CA SER A 48 -8.76 5.54 12.48
C SER A 48 -9.56 4.57 13.34
N ARG A 49 -9.33 3.26 13.22
CA ARG A 49 -10.03 2.22 14.00
C ARG A 49 -9.40 1.95 15.37
N GLY A 50 -8.35 2.68 15.75
CA GLY A 50 -7.64 2.52 17.01
C GLY A 50 -6.55 1.44 17.00
N ASP A 51 -6.34 0.77 15.87
CA ASP A 51 -5.30 -0.24 15.71
C ASP A 51 -3.88 0.34 15.95
N SER A 52 -2.98 -0.52 16.44
CA SER A 52 -1.58 -0.15 16.62
C SER A 52 -0.86 0.00 15.27
N THR A 53 0.21 0.80 15.23
CA THR A 53 1.03 0.93 14.01
C THR A 53 1.70 -0.39 13.62
N ALA A 54 2.06 -1.24 14.58
CA ALA A 54 2.60 -2.57 14.33
C ALA A 54 1.56 -3.47 13.63
N THR A 55 0.34 -3.48 14.13
CA THR A 55 -0.81 -4.20 13.57
C THR A 55 -1.07 -3.80 12.11
N ILE A 56 -1.05 -2.49 11.81
CA ILE A 56 -1.33 -1.97 10.47
C ILE A 56 -0.19 -2.23 9.49
N THR A 57 1.06 -2.23 9.96
CA THR A 57 2.24 -2.43 9.11
C THR A 57 2.70 -3.88 9.00
N ALA A 58 2.11 -4.81 9.78
CA ALA A 58 2.41 -6.24 9.71
C ALA A 58 2.33 -6.82 8.28
N PRO A 59 1.34 -6.48 7.43
CA PRO A 59 1.31 -7.00 6.06
C PRO A 59 2.50 -6.55 5.22
N VAL A 60 2.99 -5.33 5.42
CA VAL A 60 4.16 -4.83 4.67
C VAL A 60 5.42 -5.60 5.06
N ARG A 61 5.58 -5.92 6.35
CA ARG A 61 6.69 -6.75 6.84
C ARG A 61 6.61 -8.16 6.26
N LEU A 62 5.42 -8.76 6.24
CA LEU A 62 5.22 -10.08 5.63
C LEU A 62 5.54 -10.08 4.12
N LEU A 63 5.11 -9.06 3.38
CA LEU A 63 5.45 -8.93 1.96
C LEU A 63 6.97 -8.84 1.76
N HIS A 64 7.68 -8.13 2.64
CA HIS A 64 9.14 -8.07 2.62
C HIS A 64 9.78 -9.45 2.84
N GLU A 65 9.31 -10.22 3.83
CA GLU A 65 9.79 -11.60 4.07
C GLU A 65 9.51 -12.54 2.88
N LEU A 66 8.40 -12.34 2.17
CA LEU A 66 8.08 -13.06 0.94
C LEU A 66 8.90 -12.60 -0.28
N GLY A 67 9.82 -11.66 -0.11
CA GLY A 67 10.71 -11.16 -1.17
C GLY A 67 10.10 -10.11 -2.09
N VAL A 68 8.95 -9.52 -1.73
CA VAL A 68 8.34 -8.44 -2.52
C VAL A 68 9.22 -7.20 -2.48
N ARG A 69 9.53 -6.65 -3.66
CA ARG A 69 10.38 -5.47 -3.82
C ARG A 69 9.61 -4.16 -4.04
N ASN A 70 8.38 -4.25 -4.51
CA ASN A 70 7.55 -3.09 -4.83
C ASN A 70 6.18 -3.25 -4.18
N VAL A 71 5.73 -2.21 -3.47
CA VAL A 71 4.40 -2.17 -2.86
C VAL A 71 3.64 -1.00 -3.47
N VAL A 72 2.42 -1.26 -3.94
CA VAL A 72 1.50 -0.23 -4.44
C VAL A 72 0.40 -0.02 -3.39
N GLY A 73 0.37 1.17 -2.80
CA GLY A 73 -0.70 1.57 -1.89
C GLY A 73 -1.85 2.23 -2.66
N VAL A 74 -3.07 1.76 -2.46
CA VAL A 74 -4.28 2.37 -3.01
C VAL A 74 -5.20 2.74 -1.86
N ALA A 75 -5.62 4.00 -1.82
CA ALA A 75 -6.52 4.52 -0.80
C ALA A 75 -7.51 5.53 -1.41
N ALA A 76 -8.72 5.57 -0.87
CA ALA A 76 -9.65 6.66 -1.13
C ALA A 76 -9.29 7.86 -0.24
N VAL A 77 -9.15 9.03 -0.85
CA VAL A 77 -8.80 10.28 -0.16
C VAL A 77 -9.72 11.41 -0.61
N ALA A 78 -9.86 12.43 0.25
CA ALA A 78 -10.52 13.67 -0.11
C ALA A 78 -9.50 14.66 -0.70
N SER A 79 -9.89 15.38 -1.75
CA SER A 79 -9.07 16.44 -2.31
C SER A 79 -9.20 17.72 -1.49
N CYS A 80 -8.07 18.34 -1.15
CA CYS A 80 -8.03 19.70 -0.59
C CYS A 80 -7.90 20.79 -1.68
N THR A 81 -8.04 20.42 -2.96
CA THR A 81 -7.97 21.33 -4.10
C THR A 81 -9.18 21.15 -5.04
N PRO A 82 -9.72 22.22 -5.64
CA PRO A 82 -10.83 22.11 -6.58
C PRO A 82 -10.44 21.50 -7.93
N LYS A 83 -9.16 21.21 -8.17
CA LYS A 83 -8.65 20.67 -9.45
C LYS A 83 -9.12 19.24 -9.74
N PHE A 84 -9.51 18.48 -8.71
CA PHE A 84 -9.88 17.08 -8.85
C PHE A 84 -11.37 16.91 -8.54
N SER A 85 -12.09 16.25 -9.45
CA SER A 85 -13.48 15.84 -9.22
C SER A 85 -13.54 14.50 -8.48
N SER A 86 -14.70 14.20 -7.89
CA SER A 86 -14.96 12.86 -7.34
C SER A 86 -14.72 11.77 -8.39
N GLY A 87 -14.13 10.65 -7.98
CA GLY A 87 -13.74 9.56 -8.88
C GLY A 87 -12.43 9.77 -9.64
N SER A 88 -11.76 10.91 -9.47
CA SER A 88 -10.43 11.11 -10.05
C SER A 88 -9.41 10.19 -9.40
N TYR A 89 -8.58 9.56 -10.22
CA TYR A 89 -7.36 8.94 -9.74
C TYR A 89 -6.26 10.00 -9.62
N VAL A 90 -5.37 9.79 -8.65
CA VAL A 90 -4.30 10.73 -8.36
C VAL A 90 -3.04 9.95 -8.01
N LEU A 91 -1.92 10.28 -8.66
CA LEU A 91 -0.61 9.82 -8.22
C LEU A 91 -0.07 10.75 -7.13
N LEU A 92 0.27 10.18 -5.98
CA LEU A 92 0.94 10.90 -4.89
C LEU A 92 2.43 11.05 -5.19
N LYS A 93 2.97 12.25 -5.00
CA LYS A 93 4.40 12.56 -5.18
C LYS A 93 5.14 12.75 -3.87
N ASP A 94 4.44 13.09 -2.80
CA ASP A 94 5.00 13.21 -1.47
C ASP A 94 3.94 12.86 -0.41
N LEU A 95 4.34 12.78 0.86
CA LEU A 95 3.48 12.44 1.99
C LEU A 95 3.87 13.23 3.23
N VAL A 96 2.90 13.92 3.83
CA VAL A 96 3.04 14.53 5.16
C VAL A 96 2.32 13.65 6.19
N ASN A 97 3.06 13.12 7.17
CA ASN A 97 2.47 12.32 8.25
C ASN A 97 1.98 13.20 9.41
N LEU A 98 0.68 13.45 9.46
CA LEU A 98 0.02 14.20 10.55
C LEU A 98 -0.64 13.30 11.61
N SER A 99 -0.42 11.98 11.57
CA SER A 99 -1.09 11.03 12.46
C SER A 99 -0.57 11.03 13.90
N GLN A 100 0.52 11.76 14.18
CA GLN A 100 1.27 11.72 15.45
C GLN A 100 1.77 10.31 15.83
N ARG A 101 1.76 9.37 14.88
CA ARG A 101 2.17 7.99 15.06
C ARG A 101 3.22 7.63 14.01
N ASN A 102 4.16 6.76 14.39
CA ASN A 102 5.20 6.27 13.50
C ASN A 102 5.36 4.75 13.67
N ALA A 103 5.38 4.01 12.56
CA ALA A 103 5.51 2.55 12.56
C ALA A 103 6.91 2.04 12.93
N LEU A 104 7.90 2.93 12.91
CA LEU A 104 9.30 2.64 13.27
C LEU A 104 9.63 3.03 14.72
N TYR A 105 8.64 3.53 15.47
CA TYR A 105 8.80 3.79 16.90
C TYR A 105 9.01 2.48 17.66
N GLY A 106 9.92 2.49 18.64
CA GLY A 106 10.28 1.31 19.43
C GLY A 106 11.57 0.62 18.98
N HIS A 107 11.69 -0.68 19.28
CA HIS A 107 12.86 -1.50 18.94
C HIS A 107 13.04 -1.61 17.42
N ASN A 108 14.30 -1.72 16.96
CA ASN A 108 14.63 -1.87 15.55
C ASN A 108 15.20 -3.26 15.27
N GLU A 109 14.42 -4.06 14.56
CA GLU A 109 14.90 -5.33 14.02
C GLU A 109 15.86 -5.09 12.86
N LYS A 110 17.13 -5.48 13.02
CA LYS A 110 18.19 -5.22 12.03
C LYS A 110 17.91 -5.91 10.69
N GLU A 111 17.20 -7.03 10.72
CA GLU A 111 16.83 -7.81 9.53
C GLU A 111 15.83 -7.07 8.64
N TRP A 112 15.05 -6.14 9.20
CA TRP A 112 14.06 -5.34 8.46
C TRP A 112 14.61 -4.02 7.92
N GLY A 113 15.79 -3.60 8.38
CA GLY A 113 16.47 -2.44 7.84
C GLY A 113 17.19 -1.58 8.88
N VAL A 114 17.62 -0.41 8.40
CA VAL A 114 18.37 0.56 9.20
C VAL A 114 17.46 1.30 10.17
N ARG A 115 18.03 1.71 11.31
CA ARG A 115 17.29 2.43 12.35
C ARG A 115 16.75 3.77 11.89
N PHE A 116 17.54 4.50 11.12
CA PHE A 116 17.23 5.84 10.64
C PHE A 116 17.27 5.80 9.11
N LEU A 117 16.09 5.89 8.50
CA LEU A 117 15.91 5.80 7.07
C LEU A 117 15.90 7.21 6.46
N ASP A 118 16.49 7.34 5.28
CA ASP A 118 16.29 8.51 4.44
C ASP A 118 14.86 8.50 3.87
N GLN A 119 14.12 9.59 4.07
CA GLN A 119 12.75 9.75 3.58
C GLN A 119 12.67 10.55 2.28
N GLN A 120 13.78 11.08 1.75
CA GLN A 120 13.78 11.84 0.49
C GLN A 120 13.32 11.00 -0.72
N LYS A 121 13.42 9.68 -0.63
CA LYS A 121 13.05 8.73 -1.68
C LYS A 121 11.97 7.75 -1.21
N LEU A 122 11.07 8.21 -0.34
CA LEU A 122 9.98 7.38 0.19
C LEU A 122 9.09 6.82 -0.92
N LEU A 123 8.82 7.64 -1.95
CA LEU A 123 8.10 7.23 -3.15
C LEU A 123 9.08 7.02 -4.30
N ASN A 124 8.88 5.94 -5.05
CA ASN A 124 9.76 5.59 -6.15
C ASN A 124 9.48 6.48 -7.38
N ASN A 125 10.37 7.46 -7.61
CA ASN A 125 10.25 8.42 -8.71
C ASN A 125 10.26 7.77 -10.09
N ASP A 126 10.97 6.66 -10.27
CA ASP A 126 11.02 5.95 -11.55
C ASP A 126 9.66 5.31 -11.86
N LEU A 127 9.04 4.68 -10.86
CA LEU A 127 7.68 4.13 -10.98
C LEU A 127 6.64 5.24 -11.19
N LEU A 128 6.74 6.36 -10.47
CA LEU A 128 5.85 7.50 -10.65
C LEU A 128 5.98 8.12 -12.04
N THR A 129 7.20 8.17 -12.59
CA THR A 129 7.46 8.67 -13.95
C THR A 129 6.88 7.74 -14.99
N PHE A 130 7.15 6.43 -14.86
CA PHE A 130 6.61 5.39 -15.75
C PHE A 130 5.08 5.42 -15.77
N VAL A 131 4.44 5.31 -14.60
CA VAL A 131 2.98 5.35 -14.49
C VAL A 131 2.43 6.71 -14.95
N GLY A 132 3.13 7.80 -14.65
CA GLY A 132 2.75 9.13 -15.09
C GLY A 132 2.73 9.31 -16.61
N GLY A 133 3.60 8.60 -17.35
CA GLY A 133 3.58 8.56 -18.81
C GLY A 133 2.46 7.68 -19.35
N GLU A 134 2.25 6.49 -18.75
CA GLU A 134 1.15 5.58 -19.13
C GLU A 134 -0.24 6.18 -18.95
N LEU A 135 -0.38 7.16 -18.05
CA LEU A 135 -1.63 7.83 -17.73
C LEU A 135 -1.83 9.16 -18.46
N GLU A 136 -0.86 9.60 -19.24
CA GLU A 136 -0.98 10.82 -20.05
C GLU A 136 -2.14 10.67 -21.06
N GLY A 137 -3.03 11.67 -21.09
CA GLY A 137 -4.26 11.61 -21.90
C GLY A 137 -5.38 10.72 -21.36
N LYS A 138 -5.20 10.00 -20.24
CA LYS A 138 -6.21 9.11 -19.62
C LYS A 138 -6.99 9.74 -18.46
N GLY A 139 -6.87 11.06 -18.26
CA GLY A 139 -7.66 11.80 -17.26
C GLY A 139 -7.24 11.59 -15.80
N VAL A 140 -5.99 11.16 -15.55
CA VAL A 140 -5.47 10.97 -14.17
C VAL A 140 -4.63 12.18 -13.75
N GLY A 141 -4.91 12.72 -12.56
CA GLY A 141 -4.20 13.84 -11.97
C GLY A 141 -2.90 13.43 -11.26
N LYS A 142 -2.01 14.41 -11.04
CA LYS A 142 -0.83 14.26 -10.16
C LYS A 142 -1.02 15.18 -8.95
N ALA A 143 -0.97 14.66 -7.73
CA ALA A 143 -0.99 15.47 -6.51
C ALA A 143 0.34 15.38 -5.78
N VAL A 144 0.60 16.46 -5.03
CA VAL A 144 1.65 16.52 -4.03
C VAL A 144 1.03 16.12 -2.71
#